data_AF-A0AAU4A9I6-F1
#
_entry.id   AF-A0AAU4A9I6-F1
#
_cell.length_a   1.000
_cell.length_b   1.000
_cell.length_c   1.000
_cell.angle_alpha   90.00
_cell.angle_beta   90.00
_cell.angle_gamma   90.00
#
_symmetry.space_group_name_H-M   'P 1'
#
loop_
_entity.id
_entity.type
_entity.pdbx_description
1 polymer ?
#
loop_
_entity_poly.entity_id
_entity_poly.type
_entity_poly.pdbx_seq_one_letter_code
_entity_poly.pdbx_strand_id
1 'polypeptide(L)'
;MNKKLAAAMAGSAVLMLVLSGCGGDDGDKKTDAWAKKVCDSWQPELKKIEQANADIKRVATESSKPEEVQSTDSAAFGTMSESYKSMGTALQGAGVPPVKDGEKTQSAAVKGFEATSQGYTALKTKMDALDPKDQGKFAEGLKDVAGGLEEATKGGKEALDQLKAGGLDKSMNSQKGCQVTTPSPSKS
;
A
#
# COMPACT_ATOMS: atom_id res chain seq x y z
N MET A 1 -52.04 -43.72 -43.46
CA MET A 1 -51.11 -43.85 -44.62
C MET A 1 -50.86 -42.43 -45.10
N ASN A 2 -49.70 -41.76 -45.02
CA ASN A 2 -48.26 -42.06 -44.92
C ASN A 2 -47.59 -41.09 -43.90
N LYS A 3 -46.87 -41.55 -42.85
CA LYS A 3 -45.40 -41.69 -42.67
C LYS A 3 -44.55 -40.39 -42.79
N LYS A 4 -44.15 -39.81 -41.63
CA LYS A 4 -42.78 -39.67 -41.03
C LYS A 4 -41.86 -38.65 -41.76
N LEU A 5 -41.30 -37.62 -41.11
CA LEU A 5 -40.11 -37.59 -40.21
C LEU A 5 -40.18 -36.31 -39.32
N ALA A 6 -40.20 -36.39 -37.99
CA ALA A 6 -39.07 -36.36 -37.05
C ALA A 6 -38.40 -34.98 -36.84
N ALA A 7 -38.71 -34.33 -35.71
CA ALA A 7 -37.75 -33.63 -34.84
C ALA A 7 -38.47 -33.33 -33.50
N ALA A 8 -38.32 -34.24 -32.55
CA ALA A 8 -38.66 -34.03 -31.15
C ALA A 8 -37.41 -33.50 -30.43
N MET A 9 -37.58 -32.49 -29.58
CA MET A 9 -37.23 -32.53 -28.15
C MET A 9 -37.59 -31.17 -27.53
N ALA A 10 -38.58 -31.20 -26.65
CA ALA A 10 -38.79 -30.20 -25.61
C ALA A 10 -37.71 -30.37 -24.52
N GLY A 11 -37.36 -29.31 -23.80
CA GLY A 11 -36.56 -29.45 -22.59
C GLY A 11 -35.95 -28.16 -22.08
N SER A 12 -36.66 -27.51 -21.15
CA SER A 12 -36.16 -26.47 -20.27
C SER A 12 -34.99 -26.99 -19.40
N ALA A 13 -33.88 -26.27 -19.35
CA ALA A 13 -32.87 -26.31 -18.28
C ALA A 13 -32.12 -24.96 -18.32
N VAL A 14 -32.34 -24.02 -17.38
CA VAL A 14 -31.79 -23.97 -16.02
C VAL A 14 -30.26 -24.08 -16.01
N LEU A 15 -29.61 -22.94 -15.67
CA LEU A 15 -28.26 -22.76 -15.10
C LEU A 15 -27.14 -23.69 -15.58
N MET A 16 -26.26 -23.16 -16.43
CA MET A 16 -24.85 -23.56 -16.43
C MET A 16 -24.06 -22.55 -15.58
N LEU A 17 -23.99 -22.84 -14.28
CA LEU A 17 -22.87 -22.44 -13.44
C LEU A 17 -21.60 -23.03 -14.07
N VAL A 18 -20.72 -22.21 -14.63
CA VAL A 18 -19.33 -22.63 -14.88
C VAL A 18 -18.53 -22.28 -13.63
N LEU A 19 -18.63 -23.15 -12.62
CA LEU A 19 -17.64 -23.19 -11.55
C LEU A 19 -16.47 -24.10 -11.98
N SER A 20 -15.27 -23.64 -11.60
CA SER A 20 -14.01 -24.37 -11.39
C SER A 20 -13.18 -24.85 -12.60
N GLY A 21 -12.08 -24.12 -12.85
CA GLY A 21 -10.74 -24.71 -12.75
C GLY A 21 -9.91 -24.88 -14.03
N CYS A 22 -8.77 -24.16 -14.07
CA CYS A 22 -7.55 -24.42 -14.85
C CYS A 22 -7.41 -23.79 -16.26
N GLY A 23 -6.41 -22.90 -16.42
CA GLY A 23 -5.90 -22.34 -17.69
C GLY A 23 -6.10 -20.82 -17.81
N GLY A 24 -5.38 -19.96 -17.08
CA GLY A 24 -3.93 -19.87 -17.07
C GLY A 24 -3.42 -18.97 -18.21
N ASP A 25 -4.03 -17.81 -18.45
CA ASP A 25 -3.41 -16.73 -19.24
C ASP A 25 -4.15 -15.39 -19.05
N ASP A 26 -5.48 -15.35 -19.20
CA ASP A 26 -6.22 -14.07 -19.23
C ASP A 26 -6.55 -13.46 -17.86
N GLY A 27 -6.85 -14.31 -16.85
CA GLY A 27 -7.07 -13.85 -15.47
C GLY A 27 -5.80 -13.27 -14.86
N ASP A 28 -4.68 -13.97 -15.05
CA ASP A 28 -3.36 -13.54 -14.59
C ASP A 28 -2.92 -12.25 -15.32
N LYS A 29 -3.13 -12.15 -16.64
CA LYS A 29 -2.87 -10.91 -17.39
C LYS A 29 -3.67 -9.71 -16.89
N LYS A 30 -4.95 -9.89 -16.54
CA LYS A 30 -5.78 -8.80 -15.99
C LYS A 30 -5.30 -8.38 -14.61
N THR A 31 -4.96 -9.33 -13.74
CA THR A 31 -4.42 -9.05 -12.42
C THR A 31 -3.06 -8.36 -12.52
N ASP A 32 -2.20 -8.81 -13.43
CA ASP A 32 -0.89 -8.21 -13.67
C ASP A 32 -1.01 -6.80 -14.27
N ALA A 33 -1.95 -6.56 -15.20
CA ALA A 33 -2.22 -5.23 -15.73
C ALA A 33 -2.75 -4.27 -14.66
N TRP A 34 -3.65 -4.75 -13.79
CA TRP A 34 -4.12 -4.00 -12.63
C TRP A 34 -2.96 -3.69 -11.67
N ALA A 35 -2.15 -4.68 -11.34
CA ALA A 35 -1.00 -4.53 -10.46
C ALA A 35 0.01 -3.53 -11.04
N LYS A 36 0.28 -3.61 -12.35
CA LYS A 36 1.14 -2.64 -13.05
C LYS A 36 0.63 -1.21 -12.90
N LYS A 37 -0.67 -0.97 -13.12
CA LYS A 37 -1.26 0.37 -12.96
C LYS A 37 -1.07 0.92 -11.55
N VAL A 38 -1.29 0.09 -10.53
CA VAL A 38 -1.07 0.45 -9.12
C VAL A 38 0.41 0.72 -8.86
N CYS A 39 1.29 -0.21 -9.25
CA CYS A 39 2.72 -0.15 -8.97
C CYS A 39 3.43 0.99 -9.70
N ASP A 40 3.06 1.29 -10.94
CA ASP A 40 3.61 2.44 -11.67
C ASP A 40 3.22 3.75 -10.95
N SER A 41 2.03 3.82 -10.35
CA SER A 41 1.58 4.98 -9.56
C SER A 41 2.24 5.04 -8.18
N TRP A 42 2.53 3.89 -7.56
CA TRP A 42 3.18 3.82 -6.25
C TRP A 42 4.68 4.09 -6.32
N GLN A 43 5.35 3.77 -7.41
CA GLN A 43 6.80 3.91 -7.54
C GLN A 43 7.36 5.27 -7.08
N PRO A 44 6.83 6.43 -7.52
CA PRO A 44 7.34 7.72 -7.04
C PRO A 44 7.12 7.92 -5.53
N GLU A 45 6.00 7.45 -4.99
CA GLU A 45 5.68 7.56 -3.56
C GLU A 45 6.56 6.64 -2.71
N LEU A 46 6.86 5.43 -3.18
CA LEU A 46 7.80 4.52 -2.51
C LEU A 46 9.20 5.13 -2.42
N LYS A 47 9.67 5.82 -3.46
CA LYS A 47 10.96 6.55 -3.44
C LYS A 47 10.95 7.71 -2.43
N LYS A 48 9.84 8.45 -2.34
CA LYS A 48 9.69 9.52 -1.33
C LYS A 48 9.72 8.94 0.09
N ILE A 49 9.05 7.81 0.32
CA ILE A 49 9.07 7.09 1.61
C ILE A 49 10.49 6.60 1.93
N GLU A 50 11.20 6.04 0.96
CA GLU A 50 12.60 5.60 1.14
C GLU A 50 13.50 6.78 1.53
N GLN A 51 13.40 7.91 0.81
CA GLN A 51 14.16 9.11 1.11
C GLN A 51 13.81 9.68 2.50
N ALA A 52 12.52 9.77 2.84
CA ALA A 52 12.07 10.25 4.15
C ALA A 52 12.61 9.36 5.28
N ASN A 53 12.64 8.04 5.11
CA ASN A 53 13.26 7.13 6.07
C ASN A 53 14.78 7.33 6.16
N ALA A 54 15.45 7.57 5.04
CA ALA A 54 16.88 7.86 5.02
C ALA A 54 17.20 9.17 5.76
N ASP A 55 16.37 10.20 5.59
CA ASP A 55 16.52 11.49 6.28
C ASP A 55 16.33 11.37 7.78
N ILE A 56 15.29 10.65 8.24
CA ILE A 56 15.08 10.33 9.67
C ILE A 56 16.30 9.59 10.23
N LYS A 57 16.76 8.54 9.52
CA LYS A 57 17.92 7.77 9.96
C LYS A 57 19.17 8.64 10.06
N ARG A 58 19.40 9.52 9.08
CA ARG A 58 20.55 10.44 9.05
C ARG A 58 20.55 11.34 10.28
N VAL A 59 19.46 12.06 10.57
CA VAL A 59 19.43 12.97 11.73
C VAL A 59 19.49 12.22 13.06
N ALA A 60 18.95 11.01 13.13
CA ALA A 60 19.04 10.17 14.32
C ALA A 60 20.47 9.69 14.62
N THR A 61 21.35 9.57 13.61
CA THR A 61 22.74 9.09 13.80
C THR A 61 23.79 10.19 13.72
N GLU A 62 23.53 11.27 13.00
CA GLU A 62 24.54 12.27 12.64
C GLU A 62 24.29 13.66 13.23
N SER A 63 23.07 13.98 13.69
CA SER A 63 22.77 15.30 14.25
C SER A 63 22.63 15.29 15.77
N SER A 64 23.26 16.26 16.42
CA SER A 64 23.07 16.57 17.85
C SER A 64 22.20 17.81 18.06
N LYS A 65 21.61 18.37 17.00
CA LYS A 65 20.86 19.63 17.02
C LYS A 65 19.36 19.35 17.01
N PRO A 66 18.62 19.64 18.11
CA PRO A 66 17.18 19.42 18.18
C PRO A 66 16.37 20.09 17.05
N GLU A 67 16.76 21.28 16.61
CA GLU A 67 16.09 22.01 15.53
C GLU A 67 16.18 21.28 14.19
N GLU A 68 17.32 20.64 13.91
CA GLU A 68 17.52 19.88 12.68
C GLU A 68 16.72 18.58 12.72
N VAL A 69 16.75 17.86 13.86
CA VAL A 69 15.95 16.66 14.08
C VAL A 69 14.46 16.98 13.91
N GLN A 70 13.98 18.05 14.57
CA GLN A 70 12.58 18.45 14.50
C GLN A 70 12.12 18.73 13.07
N SER A 71 12.83 19.61 12.38
CA SER A 71 12.44 20.05 11.03
C SER A 71 12.53 18.91 10.01
N THR A 72 13.57 18.07 10.11
CA THR A 72 13.76 16.92 9.21
C THR A 72 12.69 15.85 9.44
N ASP A 73 12.49 15.41 10.68
CA ASP A 73 11.51 14.37 10.98
C ASP A 73 10.07 14.84 10.72
N SER A 74 9.76 16.11 10.99
CA SER A 74 8.47 16.71 10.65
C SER A 74 8.20 16.68 9.14
N ALA A 75 9.20 17.08 8.33
CA ALA A 75 9.09 17.04 6.87
C ALA A 75 8.97 15.60 6.35
N ALA A 76 9.71 14.67 6.94
CA ALA A 76 9.66 13.25 6.60
C ALA A 76 8.28 12.65 6.91
N PHE A 77 7.71 12.91 8.10
CA PHE A 77 6.36 12.47 8.44
C PHE A 77 5.30 13.10 7.53
N GLY A 78 5.44 14.38 7.16
CA GLY A 78 4.58 15.01 6.16
C GLY A 78 4.64 14.29 4.81
N THR A 79 5.85 13.99 4.34
CA THR A 79 6.08 13.25 3.09
C THR A 79 5.46 11.85 3.13
N MET A 80 5.64 11.11 4.23
CA MET A 80 5.05 9.78 4.40
C MET A 80 3.51 9.85 4.42
N SER A 81 2.95 10.83 5.14
CA SER A 81 1.50 11.04 5.18
C SER A 81 0.90 11.23 3.79
N GLU A 82 1.47 12.12 2.98
CA GLU A 82 1.02 12.40 1.62
C GLU A 82 1.23 11.20 0.68
N SER A 83 2.35 10.50 0.85
CA SER A 83 2.69 9.32 0.04
C SER A 83 1.68 8.19 0.26
N TYR A 84 1.36 7.85 1.51
CA TYR A 84 0.37 6.81 1.83
C TYR A 84 -1.05 7.20 1.37
N LYS A 85 -1.43 8.48 1.49
CA LYS A 85 -2.70 8.97 0.92
C LYS A 85 -2.75 8.79 -0.61
N SER A 86 -1.66 9.13 -1.28
CA SER A 86 -1.53 8.98 -2.73
C SER A 86 -1.57 7.52 -3.16
N MET A 87 -0.93 6.63 -2.39
CA MET A 87 -1.00 5.18 -2.62
C MET A 87 -2.42 4.63 -2.49
N GLY A 88 -3.16 5.02 -1.45
CA GLY A 88 -4.57 4.66 -1.29
C GLY A 88 -5.45 5.19 -2.43
N THR A 89 -5.23 6.44 -2.84
CA THR A 89 -5.94 7.07 -3.97
C THR A 89 -5.66 6.34 -5.28
N ALA A 90 -4.40 5.97 -5.54
CA ALA A 90 -4.01 5.20 -6.72
C ALA A 90 -4.67 3.82 -6.74
N LEU A 91 -4.76 3.15 -5.58
CA LEU A 91 -5.43 1.87 -5.44
C LEU A 91 -6.93 1.99 -5.72
N GLN A 92 -7.58 3.06 -5.23
CA GLN A 92 -8.98 3.35 -5.54
C GLN A 92 -9.18 3.61 -7.04
N GLY A 93 -8.33 4.46 -7.64
CA GLY A 93 -8.36 4.82 -9.06
C GLY A 93 -7.97 3.68 -10.02
N ALA A 94 -7.29 2.65 -9.52
CA ALA A 94 -7.03 1.43 -10.28
C ALA A 94 -8.31 0.62 -10.56
N GLY A 95 -9.34 0.78 -9.73
CA GLY A 95 -10.56 -0.01 -9.77
C GLY A 95 -10.42 -1.33 -9.01
N VAL A 96 -11.49 -2.11 -9.02
CA VAL A 96 -11.56 -3.39 -8.30
C VAL A 96 -10.52 -4.37 -8.87
N PRO A 97 -9.64 -4.95 -8.04
CA PRO A 97 -8.69 -5.95 -8.52
C PRO A 97 -9.45 -7.19 -9.01
N PRO A 98 -9.03 -7.81 -10.13
CA PRO A 98 -9.71 -8.95 -10.74
C PRO A 98 -9.42 -10.27 -10.01
N VAL A 99 -9.65 -10.29 -8.70
CA VAL A 99 -9.49 -11.44 -7.80
C VAL A 99 -10.78 -11.69 -7.04
N LYS A 100 -10.87 -12.86 -6.39
CA LYS A 100 -11.99 -13.15 -5.49
C LYS A 100 -12.04 -12.11 -4.37
N ASP A 101 -13.26 -11.65 -4.04
CA ASP A 101 -13.50 -10.63 -3.01
C ASP A 101 -12.76 -9.30 -3.27
N GLY A 102 -12.46 -8.98 -4.54
CA GLY A 102 -11.64 -7.84 -4.92
C GLY A 102 -12.11 -6.48 -4.38
N GLU A 103 -13.43 -6.24 -4.32
CA GLU A 103 -13.99 -5.00 -3.75
C GLU A 103 -13.65 -4.84 -2.26
N LYS A 104 -13.78 -5.94 -1.50
CA LYS A 104 -13.45 -5.97 -0.08
C LYS A 104 -11.94 -5.78 0.12
N THR A 105 -11.13 -6.49 -0.67
CA THR A 105 -9.67 -6.37 -0.65
C THR A 105 -9.23 -4.94 -0.93
N GLN A 106 -9.77 -4.30 -1.98
CA GLN A 106 -9.45 -2.91 -2.32
C GLN A 106 -9.88 -1.95 -1.22
N SER A 107 -11.13 -2.03 -0.77
CA SER A 107 -11.65 -1.10 0.25
C SER A 107 -10.89 -1.20 1.56
N ALA A 108 -10.54 -2.41 2.00
CA ALA A 108 -9.77 -2.62 3.22
C ALA A 108 -8.34 -2.06 3.10
N ALA A 109 -7.68 -2.30 1.97
CA ALA A 109 -6.35 -1.76 1.72
C ALA A 109 -6.33 -0.23 1.59
N VAL A 110 -7.31 0.38 0.92
CA VAL A 110 -7.48 1.85 0.86
C VAL A 110 -7.60 2.43 2.27
N LYS A 111 -8.46 1.84 3.11
CA LYS A 111 -8.64 2.29 4.51
C LYS A 111 -7.36 2.18 5.33
N GLY A 112 -6.60 1.10 5.17
CA GLY A 112 -5.34 0.94 5.89
C GLY A 112 -4.29 1.99 5.49
N PHE A 113 -4.18 2.29 4.19
CA PHE A 113 -3.30 3.38 3.72
C PHE A 113 -3.77 4.77 4.16
N GLU A 114 -5.08 5.02 4.20
CA GLU A 114 -5.64 6.26 4.73
C GLU A 114 -5.37 6.43 6.24
N ALA A 115 -5.56 5.36 7.03
CA ALA A 115 -5.21 5.35 8.45
C ALA A 115 -3.72 5.61 8.67
N THR A 116 -2.85 5.04 7.83
CA THR A 116 -1.40 5.29 7.85
C THR A 116 -1.08 6.75 7.58
N SER A 117 -1.72 7.33 6.56
CA SER A 117 -1.58 8.74 6.22
C SER A 117 -1.91 9.64 7.41
N GLN A 118 -3.04 9.38 8.07
CA GLN A 118 -3.48 10.12 9.26
C GLN A 118 -2.53 9.92 10.44
N GLY A 119 -2.03 8.70 10.65
CA GLY A 119 -1.03 8.39 11.67
C GLY A 119 0.24 9.24 11.50
N TYR A 120 0.77 9.33 10.28
CA TYR A 120 1.91 10.20 10.00
C TYR A 120 1.58 11.70 10.12
N THR A 121 0.37 12.14 9.79
CA THR A 121 -0.07 13.52 10.10
C THR A 121 -0.02 13.81 11.61
N ALA A 122 -0.46 12.85 12.43
CA ALA A 122 -0.41 12.99 13.87
C ALA A 122 1.03 13.02 14.41
N LEU A 123 1.93 12.19 13.87
CA LEU A 123 3.35 12.22 14.21
C LEU A 123 4.02 13.53 13.82
N LYS A 124 3.73 14.04 12.62
CA LYS A 124 4.17 15.37 12.19
C LYS A 124 3.73 16.44 13.20
N THR A 125 2.46 16.42 13.60
CA THR A 125 1.91 17.38 14.56
C THR A 125 2.63 17.30 15.92
N LYS A 126 2.89 16.09 16.42
CA LYS A 126 3.67 15.89 17.65
C LYS A 126 5.10 16.41 17.51
N MET A 127 5.76 16.14 16.38
CA MET A 127 7.12 16.62 16.11
C MET A 127 7.18 18.15 16.04
N ASP A 128 6.22 18.78 15.33
CA ASP A 128 6.10 20.24 15.24
C ASP A 128 5.88 20.92 16.60
N ALA A 129 5.25 20.21 17.54
CA ALA A 129 4.95 20.73 18.88
C ALA A 129 6.13 20.64 19.85
N LEU A 130 7.21 19.93 19.51
CA LEU A 130 8.39 19.85 20.38
C LEU A 130 9.08 21.22 20.50
N ASP A 131 9.68 21.50 21.64
CA ASP A 131 10.52 22.69 21.81
C ASP A 131 11.99 22.32 21.64
N PRO A 132 12.63 22.66 20.51
CA PRO A 132 14.03 22.31 20.28
C PRO A 132 15.00 23.08 21.20
N LYS A 133 14.55 24.16 21.85
CA LYS A 133 15.38 24.97 22.76
C LYS A 133 15.48 24.36 24.16
N ASP A 134 14.53 23.49 24.53
CA ASP A 134 14.50 22.77 25.79
C ASP A 134 14.87 21.30 25.55
N GLN A 135 16.17 20.99 25.60
CA GLN A 135 16.68 19.66 25.25
C GLN A 135 16.06 18.53 26.10
N GLY A 136 15.75 18.81 27.37
CA GLY A 136 15.12 17.83 28.26
C GLY A 136 13.72 17.47 27.79
N LYS A 137 12.89 18.50 27.54
CA LYS A 137 11.53 18.29 27.01
C LYS A 137 11.52 17.76 25.59
N PHE A 138 12.49 18.17 24.77
CA PHE A 138 12.63 17.65 23.41
C PHE A 138 12.88 16.13 23.44
N ALA A 139 13.84 15.68 24.24
CA ALA A 139 14.14 14.26 24.39
C ALA A 139 12.99 13.47 25.01
N GLU A 140 12.22 14.06 25.92
CA GLU A 140 11.01 13.46 26.47
C GLU A 140 9.93 13.31 25.40
N GLY A 141 9.61 14.39 24.66
CA GLY A 141 8.60 14.36 23.61
C GLY A 141 8.96 13.47 22.42
N LEU A 142 10.25 13.27 22.12
CA LEU A 142 10.68 12.26 21.14
C LEU A 142 10.23 10.84 21.51
N LYS A 143 10.07 10.51 22.81
CA LYS A 143 9.53 9.20 23.23
C LYS A 143 8.06 9.06 22.85
N ASP A 144 7.28 10.13 22.96
CA ASP A 144 5.86 10.14 22.57
C ASP A 144 5.65 10.08 21.06
N VAL A 145 6.59 10.65 20.29
CA VAL A 145 6.68 10.47 18.84
C VAL A 145 7.01 9.01 18.53
N ALA A 146 8.05 8.45 19.16
CA ALA A 146 8.46 7.06 18.95
C ALA A 146 7.34 6.06 19.28
N GLY A 147 6.61 6.27 20.38
CA GLY A 147 5.46 5.44 20.75
C GLY A 147 4.28 5.54 19.77
N GLY A 148 4.19 6.62 18.99
CA GLY A 148 3.17 6.78 17.95
C GLY A 148 3.51 6.10 16.62
N LEU A 149 4.78 5.70 16.38
CA LEU A 149 5.21 5.10 15.11
C LEU A 149 4.54 3.75 14.84
N GLU A 150 4.36 2.93 15.87
CA GLU A 150 3.70 1.63 15.73
C GLU A 150 2.27 1.81 15.25
N GLU A 151 1.51 2.71 15.87
CA GLU A 151 0.13 3.01 15.47
C GLU A 151 0.08 3.62 14.06
N ALA A 152 1.00 4.52 13.73
CA ALA A 152 1.05 5.15 12.42
C ALA A 152 1.32 4.16 11.28
N THR A 153 2.08 3.08 11.53
CA THR A 153 2.47 2.10 10.49
C THR A 153 1.52 0.91 10.40
N LYS A 154 0.73 0.66 11.45
CA LYS A 154 -0.18 -0.48 11.56
C LYS A 154 -1.15 -0.59 10.40
N GLY A 155 -1.82 0.50 10.03
CA GLY A 155 -2.79 0.50 8.93
C GLY A 155 -2.17 0.08 7.59
N GLY A 156 -0.91 0.45 7.34
CA GLY A 156 -0.21 0.19 6.09
C GLY A 156 0.22 -1.27 6.03
N LYS A 157 0.66 -1.83 7.15
CA LYS A 157 0.90 -3.27 7.30
C LYS A 157 -0.39 -4.05 7.05
N GLU A 158 -1.49 -3.65 7.68
CA GLU A 158 -2.79 -4.29 7.49
C GLU A 158 -3.24 -4.20 6.02
N ALA A 159 -3.07 -3.05 5.36
CA ALA A 159 -3.38 -2.89 3.94
C ALA A 159 -2.61 -3.86 3.05
N LEU A 160 -1.29 -3.98 3.26
CA LEU A 160 -0.44 -4.92 2.53
C LEU A 160 -0.84 -6.38 2.83
N ASP A 161 -1.17 -6.70 4.08
CA ASP A 161 -1.66 -8.02 4.47
C ASP A 161 -3.00 -8.35 3.78
N GLN A 162 -3.90 -7.36 3.62
CA GLN A 162 -5.15 -7.54 2.87
C GLN A 162 -4.90 -7.81 1.38
N LEU A 163 -4.01 -7.04 0.74
CA LEU A 163 -3.65 -7.26 -0.66
C LEU A 163 -3.06 -8.67 -0.86
N LYS A 164 -2.20 -9.10 0.07
CA LYS A 164 -1.65 -10.46 0.06
C LYS A 164 -2.73 -11.52 0.26
N ALA A 165 -3.60 -11.37 1.26
CA ALA A 165 -4.68 -12.31 1.53
C ALA A 165 -5.67 -12.41 0.35
N GLY A 166 -5.84 -11.33 -0.42
CA GLY A 166 -6.62 -11.30 -1.66
C GLY A 166 -5.93 -11.93 -2.88
N GLY A 167 -4.71 -12.46 -2.73
CA GLY A 167 -3.97 -13.14 -3.81
C GLY A 167 -3.29 -12.20 -4.80
N LEU A 168 -3.01 -10.94 -4.41
CA LEU A 168 -2.36 -9.95 -5.28
C LEU A 168 -0.84 -9.89 -5.10
N ASP A 169 -0.29 -10.58 -4.11
CA ASP A 169 1.13 -10.53 -3.76
C ASP A 169 2.05 -10.90 -4.93
N LYS A 170 1.77 -12.01 -5.62
CA LYS A 170 2.56 -12.45 -6.78
C LYS A 170 2.56 -11.40 -7.90
N SER A 171 1.38 -10.90 -8.26
CA SER A 171 1.21 -9.94 -9.35
C SER A 171 1.80 -8.57 -9.03
N MET A 172 1.72 -8.11 -7.77
CA MET A 172 2.32 -6.83 -7.36
C MET A 172 3.84 -6.92 -7.24
N ASN A 173 4.37 -8.00 -6.64
CA ASN A 173 5.81 -8.18 -6.47
C ASN A 173 6.56 -8.42 -7.80
N SER A 174 5.86 -8.89 -8.84
CA SER A 174 6.43 -9.04 -10.18
C SER A 174 6.60 -7.69 -10.91
N GLN A 175 5.94 -6.62 -10.45
CA GLN A 175 6.03 -5.30 -11.08
C GLN A 175 7.23 -4.51 -10.57
N LYS A 176 8.04 -4.01 -11.50
CA LYS A 176 9.17 -3.13 -11.19
C LYS A 176 8.78 -1.87 -10.39
N GLY A 177 7.57 -1.35 -10.59
CA GLY A 177 7.11 -0.14 -9.88
C GLY A 177 6.89 -0.35 -8.37
N CYS A 178 6.58 -1.57 -7.94
CA CYS A 178 6.41 -1.92 -6.52
C CYS A 178 7.70 -2.49 -5.90
N GLN A 179 8.72 -2.75 -6.70
CA GLN A 179 10.01 -3.20 -6.20
C GLN A 179 10.77 -1.98 -5.68
N VAL A 180 10.93 -1.91 -4.36
CA VAL A 180 11.89 -0.99 -3.75
C VAL A 180 13.30 -1.49 -4.09
N THR A 181 14.09 -0.64 -4.75
CA THR A 181 15.50 -0.91 -4.99
C THR A 181 16.22 -0.87 -3.64
N THR A 182 16.52 -2.04 -3.06
CA THR A 182 17.54 -2.08 -2.00
C THR A 182 18.83 -1.49 -2.58
N PRO A 183 19.41 -0.42 -2.01
CA PRO A 183 20.72 0.03 -2.42
C PRO A 183 21.68 -1.16 -2.33
N SER A 184 22.42 -1.43 -3.41
CA SER A 184 23.49 -2.43 -3.33
C SER A 184 24.43 -2.02 -2.20
N PRO A 185 24.88 -2.96 -1.34
CA PRO A 185 25.87 -2.63 -0.34
C PRO A 185 27.08 -2.06 -1.07
N SER A 186 27.38 -0.79 -0.80
CA SER A 186 28.63 -0.17 -1.25
C SER A 186 29.75 -1.08 -0.77
N LYS A 187 30.50 -1.65 -1.73
CA LYS A 187 31.72 -2.40 -1.44
C LYS A 187 32.61 -1.46 -0.62
N SER A 188 32.79 -1.77 0.66
CA SER A 188 33.86 -1.19 1.48
C SER A 188 35.18 -1.85 1.11
#